data_AF-A0A1G0W8Q8-F1
#
_entry.id   AF-A0A1G0W8Q8-F1
#
_cell.length_a   1.000
_cell.length_b   1.000
_cell.length_c   1.000
_cell.angle_alpha   90.00
_cell.angle_beta   90.00
_cell.angle_gamma   90.00
#
_symmetry.space_group_name_H-M   'P 1'
#
loop_
_entity.id
_entity.type
_entity.pdbx_description
1 polymer ?
#
loop_
_entity_poly.entity_id
_entity_poly.type
_entity_poly.pdbx_seq_one_letter_code
_entity_poly.pdbx_strand_id
1 'polypeptide(L)'
;MLIDAFTVVAQIINFMILLWFLRRYLYIPILKVIDEREKRIADQLKSAHDEKEKSILERRELERKNTELDKQRSNLMKTAASDAQSLRQKLLEDARKESESLKIKLWNSIQNEYLTLKKDIYSRTQQEVFSIARKTLSDLADSSLEESITRTFLRRLSSIDKKQKELLLSAIKASGNNTILIRSTFGIASEQREIIEASLREITGDIQYKIVFQDSDSRIFGIEFVTSDYKIEWNISDYISSMEKTMTETLAEKIKVKTTEGIIQ
;
A
#
# COMPACT_ATOMS: atom_id res chain seq x y z
N MET A 1 40.12 103.22 -102.53
CA MET A 1 40.21 102.49 -101.25
C MET A 1 40.03 103.47 -100.11
N LEU A 2 38.82 103.56 -99.57
CA LEU A 2 38.55 104.20 -98.28
C LEU A 2 37.77 103.14 -97.52
N ILE A 3 38.45 102.47 -96.60
CA ILE A 3 37.76 101.63 -95.63
C ILE A 3 37.06 102.62 -94.71
N ASP A 4 35.74 102.72 -94.86
CA ASP A 4 34.91 103.52 -93.97
C ASP A 4 35.07 102.96 -92.54
N ALA A 5 35.84 103.66 -91.70
CA ALA A 5 36.07 103.30 -90.30
C ALA A 5 34.72 103.13 -89.56
N PHE A 6 33.69 103.82 -90.02
CA PHE A 6 32.32 103.67 -89.56
C PHE A 6 31.72 102.29 -89.83
N THR A 7 31.90 101.73 -91.04
CA THR A 7 31.46 100.35 -91.35
C THR A 7 32.20 99.31 -90.52
N VAL A 8 33.51 99.49 -90.27
CA VAL A 8 34.28 98.56 -89.43
C VAL A 8 33.78 98.58 -87.98
N VAL A 9 33.53 99.76 -87.42
CA VAL A 9 32.98 99.90 -86.06
C VAL A 9 31.56 99.31 -85.97
N ALA A 10 30.70 99.58 -86.96
CA ALA A 10 29.35 99.01 -87.01
C ALA A 10 29.38 97.46 -87.11
N GLN A 11 30.33 96.91 -87.86
CA GLN A 11 30.49 95.46 -88.02
C GLN A 11 31.07 94.79 -86.77
N ILE A 12 31.97 95.48 -86.04
CA ILE A 12 32.43 95.04 -84.71
C ILE A 12 31.26 95.03 -83.72
N ILE A 13 30.43 96.09 -83.69
CA ILE A 13 29.25 96.15 -82.82
C ILE A 13 28.27 95.02 -83.17
N ASN A 14 28.00 94.78 -84.46
CA ASN A 14 27.13 93.69 -84.90
C ASN A 14 27.69 92.31 -84.48
N PHE A 15 28.99 92.09 -84.64
CA PHE A 15 29.65 90.86 -84.19
C PHE A 15 29.60 90.71 -82.66
N MET A 16 29.74 91.80 -81.91
CA MET A 16 29.66 91.79 -80.45
C MET A 16 28.24 91.46 -79.96
N ILE A 17 27.21 92.02 -80.61
CA ILE A 17 25.79 91.71 -80.34
C ILE A 17 25.53 90.23 -80.64
N LEU A 18 26.04 89.71 -81.77
CA LEU A 18 25.93 88.30 -82.13
C LEU A 18 26.62 87.40 -81.11
N LEU A 19 27.85 87.72 -80.69
CA LEU A 19 28.59 86.99 -79.66
C LEU A 19 27.85 86.99 -78.32
N TRP A 20 27.25 88.12 -77.96
CA TRP A 20 26.43 88.23 -76.76
C TRP A 20 25.19 87.35 -76.83
N PHE A 21 24.48 87.36 -77.97
CA PHE A 21 23.34 86.47 -78.21
C PHE A 21 23.74 85.00 -78.17
N LEU A 22 24.85 84.63 -78.82
CA LEU A 22 25.35 83.25 -78.86
C LEU A 22 25.74 82.76 -77.45
N ARG A 23 26.45 83.61 -76.70
CA ARG A 23 26.82 83.30 -75.31
C ARG A 23 25.58 83.14 -74.43
N ARG A 24 24.60 84.05 -74.53
CA ARG A 24 23.43 84.09 -73.65
C ARG A 24 22.40 83.01 -73.99
N TYR A 25 22.10 82.81 -75.27
CA TYR A 25 21.00 81.95 -75.74
C TYR A 25 21.43 80.54 -76.18
N LEU A 26 22.69 80.30 -76.55
CA LEU A 26 23.16 78.97 -76.97
C LEU A 26 24.13 78.35 -75.96
N TYR A 27 25.20 79.07 -75.60
CA TYR A 27 26.29 78.48 -74.83
C TYR A 27 25.90 78.17 -73.37
N ILE A 28 25.31 79.14 -72.68
CA ILE A 28 24.87 78.97 -71.28
C ILE A 28 23.81 77.85 -71.13
N PRO A 29 22.72 77.81 -71.91
CA PRO A 29 21.74 76.73 -71.77
C PRO A 29 22.28 75.36 -72.20
N ILE A 30 23.16 75.27 -73.21
CA ILE A 30 23.78 73.99 -73.59
C ILE A 30 24.68 73.45 -72.46
N LEU A 31 25.55 74.29 -71.88
CA LEU A 31 26.40 73.86 -70.76
C LEU A 31 25.55 73.40 -69.57
N LYS A 32 24.47 74.13 -69.24
CA LYS A 32 23.55 73.72 -68.16
C LYS A 32 22.93 72.35 -68.40
N VAL A 33 22.51 72.04 -69.64
CA VAL A 33 21.94 70.72 -69.97
C VAL A 33 22.99 69.61 -69.88
N ILE A 34 24.24 69.90 -70.23
CA ILE A 34 25.35 68.95 -70.09
C ILE A 34 25.66 68.70 -68.61
N ASP A 35 25.80 69.77 -67.82
CA ASP A 35 26.04 69.68 -66.36
C ASP A 35 24.89 68.96 -65.65
N GLU A 36 23.63 69.24 -66.00
CA GLU A 36 22.46 68.55 -65.45
C GLU A 36 22.46 67.05 -65.81
N ARG A 37 22.85 66.69 -67.04
CA ARG A 37 23.00 65.29 -67.45
C ARG A 37 24.13 64.59 -66.71
N GLU A 38 25.29 65.24 -66.61
CA GLU A 38 26.44 64.70 -65.89
C GLU A 38 26.12 64.47 -64.41
N LYS A 39 25.50 65.47 -63.77
CA LYS A 39 25.03 65.37 -62.39
C LYS A 39 23.99 64.27 -62.22
N ARG A 40 23.01 64.14 -63.14
CA ARG A 40 22.00 63.08 -63.08
C ARG A 40 22.61 61.68 -63.20
N ILE A 41 23.60 61.51 -64.08
CA ILE A 41 24.32 60.24 -64.24
C ILE A 41 25.15 59.94 -62.98
N ALA A 42 25.85 60.93 -62.44
CA ALA A 42 26.62 60.79 -61.21
C ALA A 42 25.73 60.43 -60.01
N ASP A 43 24.58 61.10 -59.86
CA ASP A 43 23.60 60.82 -58.80
C ASP A 43 22.99 59.42 -58.98
N GLN A 44 22.68 59.00 -60.21
CA GLN A 44 22.19 57.65 -60.51
C GLN A 44 23.24 56.57 -60.17
N LEU A 45 24.50 56.76 -60.58
CA LEU A 45 25.59 55.83 -60.27
C LEU A 45 25.83 55.75 -58.76
N LYS A 46 25.82 56.88 -58.06
CA LYS A 46 25.96 56.92 -56.60
C LYS A 46 24.80 56.21 -55.91
N SER A 47 23.56 56.49 -56.30
CA SER A 47 22.39 55.82 -55.72
C SER A 47 22.41 54.31 -55.97
N ALA A 48 22.83 53.86 -57.16
CA ALA A 48 22.97 52.44 -57.48
C ALA A 48 24.09 51.76 -56.66
N HIS A 49 25.20 52.48 -56.41
CA HIS A 49 26.27 51.99 -55.54
C HIS A 49 25.80 51.87 -54.09
N ASP A 50 25.18 52.93 -53.55
CA ASP A 50 24.68 52.97 -52.18
C ASP A 50 23.62 51.88 -51.94
N GLU A 51 22.73 51.65 -52.91
CA GLU A 51 21.70 50.61 -52.83
C GLU A 51 22.32 49.20 -52.88
N LYS A 52 23.33 48.99 -53.73
CA LYS A 52 24.07 47.74 -53.79
C LYS A 52 24.81 47.46 -52.47
N GLU A 53 25.41 48.48 -51.87
CA GLU A 53 26.11 48.36 -50.59
C GLU A 53 25.13 48.03 -49.46
N LYS A 54 23.98 48.72 -49.38
CA LYS A 54 22.91 48.39 -48.44
C LYS A 54 22.40 46.96 -48.60
N SER A 55 22.13 46.53 -49.84
CA SER A 55 21.68 45.16 -50.13
C SER A 55 22.70 44.10 -49.66
N ILE A 56 24.00 44.36 -49.86
CA ILE A 56 25.06 43.47 -49.38
C ILE A 56 25.10 43.43 -47.84
N LEU A 57 24.94 44.57 -47.18
CA LEU A 57 24.91 44.65 -45.71
C LEU A 57 23.69 43.92 -45.13
N GLU A 58 22.50 44.15 -45.69
CA GLU A 58 21.27 43.45 -45.31
C GLU A 58 21.38 41.94 -45.51
N ARG A 59 21.96 41.51 -46.64
CA ARG A 59 22.19 40.09 -46.90
C ARG A 59 23.13 39.47 -45.87
N ARG A 60 24.24 40.13 -45.51
CA ARG A 60 25.14 39.65 -44.45
C ARG A 60 24.46 39.60 -43.08
N GLU A 61 23.65 40.61 -42.76
CA GLU A 61 22.82 40.65 -41.55
C GLU A 61 21.87 39.46 -41.47
N LEU A 62 21.18 39.14 -42.57
CA LEU A 62 20.27 38.00 -42.67
C LEU A 62 21.00 36.66 -42.57
N GLU A 63 22.14 36.51 -43.25
CA GLU A 63 22.98 35.30 -43.15
C GLU A 63 23.47 35.11 -41.70
N ARG A 64 23.91 36.18 -41.03
CA ARG A 64 24.28 36.13 -39.61
C ARG A 64 23.10 35.74 -38.71
N LYS A 65 21.91 36.33 -38.91
CA LYS A 65 20.71 35.99 -38.14
C LYS A 65 20.29 34.54 -38.37
N ASN A 66 20.35 34.04 -39.59
CA ASN A 66 20.03 32.64 -39.90
C ASN A 66 21.00 31.68 -39.20
N THR A 67 22.31 31.93 -39.27
CA THR A 67 23.29 31.08 -38.59
C THR A 67 23.11 31.07 -37.07
N GLU A 68 22.74 32.21 -36.47
CA GLU A 68 22.43 32.30 -35.05
C GLU A 68 21.14 31.55 -34.69
N LEU A 69 20.08 31.69 -35.50
CA LEU A 69 18.84 30.95 -35.33
C LEU A 69 19.05 29.43 -35.43
N ASP A 70 19.88 28.97 -36.37
CA ASP A 70 20.19 27.55 -36.53
C ASP A 70 20.98 27.01 -35.32
N LYS A 71 21.92 27.80 -34.78
CA LYS A 71 22.62 27.45 -33.52
C LYS A 71 21.65 27.36 -32.35
N GLN A 72 20.76 28.35 -32.20
CA GLN A 72 19.76 28.36 -31.12
C GLN A 72 18.80 27.18 -31.24
N ARG A 73 18.32 26.86 -32.45
CA ARG A 73 17.49 25.69 -32.71
C ARG A 73 18.21 24.39 -32.36
N SER A 74 19.48 24.24 -32.77
CA SER A 74 20.28 23.06 -32.44
C SER A 74 20.46 22.90 -30.94
N ASN A 75 20.74 24.00 -30.22
CA ASN A 75 20.88 23.99 -28.77
C ASN A 75 19.56 23.63 -28.07
N LEU A 76 18.44 24.24 -28.49
CA LEU A 76 17.12 23.91 -27.96
C LEU A 76 16.76 22.44 -28.19
N MET A 77 17.06 21.89 -29.36
CA MET A 77 16.81 20.46 -29.61
C MET A 77 17.71 19.55 -28.77
N LYS A 78 18.98 19.92 -28.56
CA LYS A 78 19.86 19.17 -27.65
C LYS A 78 19.36 19.19 -26.21
N THR A 79 18.95 20.36 -25.71
CA THR A 79 18.37 20.50 -24.37
C THR A 79 17.09 19.68 -24.26
N ALA A 80 16.16 19.81 -25.21
CA ALA A 80 14.92 19.04 -25.21
C ALA A 80 15.17 17.52 -25.27
N ALA A 81 16.15 17.06 -26.05
CA ALA A 81 16.54 15.66 -26.10
C ALA A 81 17.13 15.17 -24.76
N SER A 82 17.98 15.98 -24.13
CA SER A 82 18.56 15.66 -22.81
C SER A 82 17.50 15.61 -21.72
N ASP A 83 16.56 16.56 -21.72
CA ASP A 83 15.46 16.63 -20.76
C ASP A 83 14.51 15.43 -20.94
N ALA A 84 14.20 15.09 -22.20
CA ALA A 84 13.40 13.91 -22.50
C ALA A 84 14.10 12.61 -22.06
N GLN A 85 15.42 12.51 -22.23
CA GLN A 85 16.19 11.36 -21.75
C GLN A 85 16.19 11.28 -20.22
N SER A 86 16.39 12.40 -19.54
CA SER A 86 16.36 12.49 -18.06
C SER A 86 14.97 12.11 -17.52
N LEU A 87 13.91 12.64 -18.12
CA LEU A 87 12.53 12.32 -17.77
C LEU A 87 12.23 10.83 -18.00
N ARG A 88 12.67 10.27 -19.13
CA ARG A 88 12.53 8.84 -19.43
C ARG A 88 13.23 7.99 -18.36
N GLN A 89 14.46 8.34 -17.99
CA GLN A 89 15.19 7.61 -16.96
C GLN A 89 14.50 7.69 -15.60
N LYS A 90 13.99 8.88 -15.23
CA LYS A 90 13.22 9.07 -14.00
C LYS A 90 11.94 8.22 -13.99
N LEU A 91 11.16 8.25 -15.08
CA LEU A 91 9.94 7.44 -15.20
C LEU A 91 10.21 5.94 -15.12
N LEU A 92 11.32 5.47 -15.71
CA LEU A 92 11.72 4.06 -15.62
C LEU A 92 12.13 3.68 -14.19
N GLU A 93 12.83 4.57 -13.49
CA GLU A 93 13.23 4.35 -12.10
C GLU A 93 12.01 4.35 -11.16
N ASP A 94 11.09 5.29 -11.34
CA ASP A 94 9.84 5.36 -10.58
C ASP A 94 8.98 4.11 -10.83
N ALA A 95 8.86 3.66 -12.09
CA ALA A 95 8.14 2.43 -12.42
C ALA A 95 8.80 1.17 -11.81
N ARG A 96 10.14 1.12 -11.73
CA ARG A 96 10.86 0.03 -11.05
C ARG A 96 10.57 0.02 -9.55
N LYS A 97 10.64 1.18 -8.89
CA LYS A 97 10.34 1.32 -7.46
C LYS A 97 8.90 0.95 -7.14
N GLU A 98 7.95 1.37 -7.98
CA GLU A 98 6.55 1.01 -7.82
C GLU A 98 6.34 -0.50 -7.99
N SER A 99 6.95 -1.10 -9.01
CA SER A 99 6.91 -2.55 -9.23
C SER A 99 7.51 -3.34 -8.07
N GLU A 100 8.65 -2.90 -7.52
CA GLU A 100 9.27 -3.52 -6.36
C GLU A 100 8.40 -3.37 -5.10
N SER A 101 7.83 -2.19 -4.88
CA SER A 101 6.87 -1.97 -3.79
C SER A 101 5.65 -2.87 -3.91
N LEU A 102 5.08 -3.00 -5.11
CA LEU A 102 3.94 -3.87 -5.37
C LEU A 102 4.29 -5.34 -5.15
N LYS A 103 5.48 -5.76 -5.58
CA LYS A 103 5.99 -7.12 -5.35
C LYS A 103 6.11 -7.42 -3.85
N ILE A 104 6.70 -6.51 -3.07
CA ILE A 104 6.83 -6.66 -1.61
C ILE A 104 5.43 -6.73 -0.96
N LYS A 105 4.51 -5.85 -1.34
CA LYS A 105 3.12 -5.88 -0.84
C LYS A 105 2.42 -7.20 -1.17
N LEU A 106 2.58 -7.70 -2.39
CA LEU A 106 2.00 -8.97 -2.82
C LEU A 106 2.57 -10.14 -2.02
N TRP A 107 3.90 -10.20 -1.82
CA TRP A 107 4.53 -11.22 -0.99
C TRP A 107 4.01 -11.19 0.45
N ASN A 108 3.94 -10.01 1.06
CA ASN A 108 3.39 -9.86 2.40
C ASN A 108 1.92 -10.28 2.48
N SER A 109 1.12 -9.96 1.45
CA SER A 109 -0.29 -10.39 1.37
C SER A 109 -0.40 -11.91 1.28
N ILE A 110 0.39 -12.56 0.41
CA ILE A 110 0.41 -14.02 0.26
C ILE A 110 0.82 -14.70 1.57
N GLN A 111 1.84 -14.17 2.26
CA GLN A 111 2.26 -14.72 3.56
C GLN A 111 1.15 -14.61 4.61
N ASN A 112 0.50 -13.45 4.71
CA ASN A 112 -0.60 -13.23 5.64
C ASN A 112 -1.81 -14.12 5.33
N GLU A 113 -2.15 -14.27 4.05
CA GLU A 113 -3.23 -15.14 3.60
C GLU A 113 -2.92 -16.61 3.91
N TYR A 114 -1.67 -17.06 3.66
CA TYR A 114 -1.22 -18.40 4.02
C TYR A 114 -1.32 -18.66 5.53
N LEU A 115 -0.88 -17.71 6.37
CA LEU A 115 -0.99 -17.82 7.83
C LEU A 115 -2.44 -17.86 8.31
N THR A 116 -3.31 -17.04 7.70
CA THR A 116 -4.74 -16.99 8.01
C THR A 116 -5.42 -18.30 7.62
N LEU A 117 -5.20 -18.78 6.39
CA LEU A 117 -5.73 -20.04 5.89
C LEU A 117 -5.29 -21.21 6.78
N LYS A 118 -4.01 -21.24 7.16
CA LYS A 118 -3.47 -22.26 8.06
C LYS A 118 -4.19 -22.24 9.41
N LYS A 119 -4.36 -21.06 10.02
CA LYS A 119 -5.10 -20.90 11.30
C LYS A 119 -6.54 -21.40 11.17
N ASP A 120 -7.22 -21.04 10.09
CA ASP A 120 -8.61 -21.42 9.84
C ASP A 120 -8.76 -22.94 9.65
N ILE A 121 -7.86 -23.57 8.89
CA ILE A 121 -7.84 -25.03 8.72
C ILE A 121 -7.65 -25.72 10.06
N TYR A 122 -6.70 -25.28 10.88
CA TYR A 122 -6.49 -25.88 12.20
C TYR A 122 -7.70 -25.70 13.12
N SER A 123 -8.27 -24.50 13.18
CA SER A 123 -9.45 -24.24 14.01
C SER A 123 -10.63 -25.12 13.60
N ARG A 124 -10.90 -25.25 12.29
CA ARG A 124 -11.98 -26.10 11.79
C ARG A 124 -11.70 -27.58 12.04
N THR A 125 -10.46 -28.01 11.85
CA THR A 125 -10.04 -29.40 12.11
C THR A 125 -10.18 -29.75 13.58
N GLN A 126 -9.75 -28.86 14.49
CA GLN A 126 -9.93 -29.03 15.94
C GLN A 126 -11.41 -29.18 16.29
N GLN A 127 -12.25 -28.25 15.83
CA GLN A 127 -13.69 -28.30 16.09
C GLN A 127 -14.31 -29.61 15.60
N GLU A 128 -13.98 -30.05 14.40
CA GLU A 128 -14.52 -31.29 13.83
C GLU A 128 -14.04 -32.53 14.59
N VAL A 129 -12.74 -32.63 14.90
CA VAL A 129 -12.17 -33.75 15.66
C VAL A 129 -12.78 -33.83 17.06
N PHE A 130 -12.92 -32.70 17.76
CA PHE A 130 -13.54 -32.68 19.09
C PHE A 130 -15.03 -32.95 19.05
N SER A 131 -15.74 -32.49 18.01
CA SER A 131 -17.14 -32.81 17.78
C SER A 131 -17.34 -34.32 17.56
N ILE A 132 -16.54 -34.93 16.69
CA ILE A 132 -16.56 -36.38 16.45
C ILE A 132 -16.18 -37.14 17.72
N ALA A 133 -15.13 -36.73 18.44
CA ALA A 133 -14.73 -37.39 19.69
C ALA A 133 -15.86 -37.36 20.74
N ARG A 134 -16.50 -36.19 20.95
CA ARG A 134 -17.66 -36.05 21.85
C ARG A 134 -18.82 -36.91 21.40
N LYS A 135 -19.13 -36.95 20.10
CA LYS A 135 -20.22 -37.75 19.55
C LYS A 135 -19.94 -39.25 19.68
N THR A 136 -18.75 -39.72 19.32
CA THR A 136 -18.36 -41.13 19.48
C THR A 136 -18.39 -41.55 20.94
N LEU A 137 -17.89 -40.72 21.86
CA LEU A 137 -17.98 -41.01 23.30
C LEU A 137 -19.42 -41.05 23.79
N SER A 138 -20.30 -40.23 23.21
CA SER A 138 -21.74 -40.29 23.48
C SER A 138 -22.39 -41.55 22.93
N ASP A 139 -22.02 -41.96 21.72
CA ASP A 139 -22.58 -43.15 21.08
C ASP A 139 -22.05 -44.45 21.73
N LEU A 140 -20.84 -44.42 22.31
CA LEU A 140 -20.18 -45.54 23.01
C LEU A 140 -20.35 -45.50 24.54
N ALA A 141 -21.13 -44.57 25.10
CA ALA A 141 -21.45 -44.54 26.52
C ALA A 141 -22.42 -45.69 26.86
N ASP A 142 -21.89 -46.90 26.91
CA ASP A 142 -22.54 -48.09 27.41
C ASP A 142 -22.27 -48.28 28.91
N SER A 143 -22.93 -49.26 29.52
CA SER A 143 -22.80 -49.57 30.95
C SER A 143 -21.37 -49.86 31.40
N SER A 144 -20.48 -50.27 30.49
CA SER A 144 -19.06 -50.56 30.82
C SER A 144 -18.23 -49.28 30.98
N LEU A 145 -18.52 -48.25 30.17
CA LEU A 145 -17.91 -46.93 30.32
C LEU A 145 -18.41 -46.23 31.58
N GLU A 146 -19.70 -46.35 31.88
CA GLU A 146 -20.32 -45.82 33.11
C GLU A 146 -19.67 -46.38 34.38
N GLU A 147 -19.45 -47.70 34.43
CA GLU A 147 -18.76 -48.35 35.54
C GLU A 147 -17.32 -47.85 35.67
N SER A 148 -16.62 -47.68 34.54
CA SER A 148 -15.24 -47.18 34.49
C SER A 148 -15.12 -45.72 34.95
N ILE A 149 -16.09 -44.87 34.58
CA ILE A 149 -16.21 -43.48 35.04
C ILE A 149 -16.41 -43.46 36.55
N THR A 150 -17.35 -44.25 37.07
CA THR A 150 -17.66 -44.33 38.50
C THR A 150 -16.46 -44.80 39.32
N ARG A 151 -15.75 -45.84 38.84
CA ARG A 151 -14.53 -46.33 39.48
C ARG A 151 -13.42 -45.28 39.49
N THR A 152 -13.25 -44.56 38.39
CA THR A 152 -12.26 -43.47 38.29
C THR A 152 -12.64 -42.31 39.21
N PHE A 153 -13.93 -41.99 39.31
CA PHE A 153 -14.50 -41.02 40.23
C PHE A 153 -14.12 -41.34 41.69
N LEU A 154 -14.45 -42.55 42.14
CA LEU A 154 -14.17 -43.02 43.49
C LEU A 154 -12.68 -42.99 43.85
N ARG A 155 -11.81 -43.48 42.94
CA ARG A 155 -10.35 -43.53 43.18
C ARG A 155 -9.76 -42.15 43.47
N ARG A 156 -10.12 -41.16 42.67
CA ARG A 156 -9.57 -39.82 42.88
C ARG A 156 -10.32 -39.09 44.00
N LEU A 157 -11.56 -39.48 44.34
CA LEU A 157 -12.31 -38.91 45.49
C LEU A 157 -11.57 -39.28 46.78
N SER A 158 -11.04 -40.52 46.83
CA SER A 158 -10.12 -40.94 47.88
C SER A 158 -8.73 -40.28 47.83
N SER A 159 -8.34 -39.65 46.72
CA SER A 159 -7.03 -38.98 46.55
C SER A 159 -7.10 -37.45 46.62
N ILE A 160 -8.21 -36.89 47.10
CA ILE A 160 -8.37 -35.45 47.27
C ILE A 160 -7.39 -34.93 48.33
N ASP A 161 -6.74 -33.79 48.04
CA ASP A 161 -5.77 -33.20 48.96
C ASP A 161 -6.42 -32.55 50.20
N LYS A 162 -5.61 -32.24 51.23
CA LYS A 162 -6.11 -31.68 52.49
C LYS A 162 -6.86 -30.35 52.30
N LYS A 163 -6.44 -29.52 51.32
CA LYS A 163 -7.03 -28.20 51.06
C LYS A 163 -8.41 -28.33 50.41
N GLN A 164 -8.55 -29.22 49.44
CA GLN A 164 -9.80 -29.54 48.78
C GLN A 164 -10.78 -30.22 49.74
N LYS A 165 -10.27 -31.07 50.66
CA LYS A 165 -11.07 -31.65 51.75
C LYS A 165 -11.64 -30.57 52.67
N GLU A 166 -10.83 -29.60 53.09
CA GLU A 166 -11.28 -28.47 53.93
C GLU A 166 -12.35 -27.61 53.22
N LEU A 167 -12.16 -27.32 51.92
CA LEU A 167 -13.13 -26.58 51.10
C LEU A 167 -14.47 -27.32 50.95
N LEU A 168 -14.41 -28.63 50.70
CA LEU A 168 -15.58 -29.50 50.61
C LEU A 168 -16.37 -29.51 51.93
N LEU A 169 -15.66 -29.65 53.05
CA LEU A 169 -16.25 -29.64 54.39
C LEU A 169 -16.89 -28.28 54.72
N SER A 170 -16.26 -27.16 54.34
CA SER A 170 -16.85 -25.83 54.55
C SER A 170 -18.11 -25.61 53.73
N ALA A 171 -18.15 -26.11 52.49
CA ALA A 171 -19.31 -25.98 51.62
C ALA A 171 -20.51 -26.81 52.10
N ILE A 172 -20.26 -28.02 52.61
CA ILE A 172 -21.31 -28.86 53.19
C ILE A 172 -21.90 -28.22 54.45
N LYS A 173 -21.08 -27.62 55.32
CA LYS A 173 -21.53 -26.96 56.56
C LYS A 173 -22.24 -25.63 56.33
N ALA A 174 -21.88 -24.89 55.27
CA ALA A 174 -22.54 -23.64 54.89
C ALA A 174 -23.94 -23.85 54.30
N SER A 175 -24.19 -25.04 53.72
CA SER A 175 -25.50 -25.45 53.24
C SER A 175 -26.43 -25.70 54.43
N GLY A 176 -27.29 -24.75 54.77
CA GLY A 176 -28.21 -24.86 55.92
C GLY A 176 -29.15 -26.08 55.96
N ASN A 177 -29.19 -26.89 54.88
CA ASN A 177 -29.94 -28.14 54.78
C ASN A 177 -29.05 -29.41 54.71
N ASN A 178 -27.72 -29.28 54.84
CA ASN A 178 -26.72 -30.34 54.71
C ASN A 178 -27.05 -31.34 53.59
N THR A 179 -27.46 -30.86 52.42
CA THR A 179 -27.88 -31.75 51.31
C THR A 179 -26.80 -31.78 50.26
N ILE A 180 -26.38 -32.98 49.90
CA ILE A 180 -25.43 -33.24 48.83
C ILE A 180 -26.21 -33.79 47.64
N LEU A 181 -26.15 -33.09 46.51
CA LEU A 181 -26.76 -33.53 45.28
C LEU A 181 -25.70 -34.17 44.38
N ILE A 182 -25.88 -35.46 44.08
CA ILE A 182 -25.03 -36.20 43.16
C ILE A 182 -25.79 -36.34 41.86
N ARG A 183 -25.26 -35.74 40.79
CA ARG A 183 -25.83 -35.83 39.45
C ARG A 183 -25.01 -36.75 38.58
N SER A 184 -25.67 -37.59 37.81
CA SER A 184 -25.02 -38.35 36.76
C SER A 184 -25.92 -38.40 35.53
N THR A 185 -25.30 -38.49 34.37
CA THR A 185 -26.01 -38.67 33.09
C THR A 185 -26.44 -40.10 32.85
N PHE A 186 -25.94 -41.01 33.67
CA PHE A 186 -26.32 -42.41 33.69
C PHE A 186 -26.94 -42.75 35.04
N GLY A 187 -27.89 -43.67 35.05
CA GLY A 187 -28.52 -44.12 36.29
C GLY A 187 -27.49 -44.86 37.16
N ILE A 188 -27.05 -44.25 38.25
CA ILE A 188 -26.08 -44.88 39.17
C ILE A 188 -26.77 -46.09 39.84
N ALA A 189 -26.21 -47.29 39.66
CA ALA A 189 -26.72 -48.53 40.24
C ALA A 189 -26.64 -48.50 41.78
N SER A 190 -27.55 -49.21 42.47
CA SER A 190 -27.63 -49.20 43.94
C SER A 190 -26.31 -49.57 44.64
N GLU A 191 -25.58 -50.55 44.11
CA GLU A 191 -24.25 -50.94 44.63
C GLU A 191 -23.24 -49.78 44.57
N GLN A 192 -23.23 -49.03 43.46
CA GLN A 192 -22.36 -47.86 43.30
C GLN A 192 -22.78 -46.71 44.20
N ARG A 193 -24.09 -46.52 44.44
CA ARG A 193 -24.59 -45.53 45.41
C ARG A 193 -24.04 -45.82 46.80
N GLU A 194 -24.12 -47.06 47.26
CA GLU A 194 -23.59 -47.47 48.57
C GLU A 194 -22.09 -47.19 48.71
N ILE A 195 -21.30 -47.48 47.66
CA ILE A 195 -19.86 -47.22 47.65
C ILE A 195 -19.56 -45.71 47.68
N ILE A 196 -20.27 -44.91 46.88
CA ILE A 196 -20.12 -43.44 46.86
C ILE A 196 -20.48 -42.86 48.24
N GLU A 197 -21.57 -43.31 48.84
CA GLU A 197 -21.95 -42.89 50.20
C GLU A 197 -20.90 -43.27 51.24
N ALA A 198 -20.34 -44.48 51.17
CA ALA A 198 -19.30 -44.94 52.09
C ALA A 198 -18.01 -44.10 51.95
N SER A 199 -17.55 -43.84 50.73
CA SER A 199 -16.39 -42.99 50.47
C SER A 199 -16.61 -41.54 50.91
N LEU A 200 -17.83 -41.01 50.73
CA LEU A 200 -18.16 -39.68 51.23
C LEU A 200 -18.13 -39.64 52.76
N ARG A 201 -18.70 -40.64 53.46
CA ARG A 201 -18.67 -40.75 54.93
C ARG A 201 -17.23 -40.76 55.47
N GLU A 202 -16.32 -41.47 54.82
CA GLU A 202 -14.90 -41.50 55.19
C GLU A 202 -14.23 -40.11 55.08
N ILE A 203 -14.60 -39.34 54.06
CA ILE A 203 -14.02 -38.00 53.83
C ILE A 203 -14.66 -36.97 54.76
N THR A 204 -15.98 -37.02 54.96
CA THR A 204 -16.74 -35.99 55.68
C THR A 204 -16.75 -36.17 57.20
N GLY A 205 -16.46 -37.38 57.69
CA GLY A 205 -16.62 -37.73 59.12
C GLY A 205 -18.08 -37.68 59.58
N ASP A 206 -18.31 -37.40 60.87
CA ASP A 206 -19.62 -37.42 61.56
C ASP A 206 -20.62 -36.29 61.16
N ILE A 207 -20.39 -35.60 60.04
CA ILE A 207 -21.35 -34.58 59.59
C ILE A 207 -22.62 -35.30 59.10
N GLN A 208 -23.78 -34.96 59.64
CA GLN A 208 -25.04 -35.46 59.13
C GLN A 208 -25.43 -34.70 57.86
N TYR A 209 -25.53 -35.41 56.74
CA TYR A 209 -26.01 -34.87 55.47
C TYR A 209 -26.95 -35.85 54.77
N LYS A 210 -27.81 -35.31 53.92
CA LYS A 210 -28.70 -36.10 53.05
C LYS A 210 -28.11 -36.15 51.64
N ILE A 211 -27.85 -37.36 51.13
CA ILE A 211 -27.46 -37.55 49.74
C ILE A 211 -28.72 -37.73 48.89
N VAL A 212 -28.81 -36.95 47.82
CA VAL A 212 -29.85 -37.08 46.79
C VAL A 212 -29.15 -37.40 45.48
N PHE A 213 -29.51 -38.55 44.89
CA PHE A 213 -29.08 -38.92 43.55
C PHE A 213 -30.12 -38.41 42.55
N GLN A 214 -29.66 -37.71 41.51
CA GLN A 214 -30.52 -37.20 40.45
C GLN A 214 -29.91 -37.52 39.09
N ASP A 215 -30.72 -38.10 38.22
CA ASP A 215 -30.34 -38.28 36.82
C ASP A 215 -30.41 -36.91 36.12
N SER A 216 -29.36 -36.58 35.36
CA SER A 216 -29.20 -35.29 34.69
C SER A 216 -29.15 -35.49 33.18
N ASP A 217 -29.97 -34.76 32.43
CA ASP A 217 -29.91 -34.69 30.95
C ASP A 217 -28.70 -33.88 30.43
N SER A 218 -27.75 -33.54 31.31
CA SER A 218 -26.57 -32.78 30.91
C SER A 218 -25.73 -33.60 29.92
N ARG A 219 -25.11 -32.96 28.92
CA ARG A 219 -24.20 -33.63 27.95
C ARG A 219 -22.84 -34.01 28.57
N ILE A 220 -22.83 -34.36 29.84
CA ILE A 220 -21.67 -34.45 30.72
C ILE A 220 -21.44 -35.91 31.05
N PHE A 221 -20.59 -36.62 30.32
CA PHE A 221 -20.26 -38.02 30.62
C PHE A 221 -19.48 -38.13 31.94
N GLY A 222 -20.18 -38.18 33.08
CA GLY A 222 -19.55 -38.01 34.39
C GLY A 222 -20.48 -38.06 35.61
N ILE A 223 -19.86 -37.78 36.76
CA ILE A 223 -20.53 -37.62 38.05
C ILE A 223 -20.23 -36.19 38.54
N GLU A 224 -21.27 -35.44 38.87
CA GLU A 224 -21.18 -34.13 39.49
C GLU A 224 -21.60 -34.21 40.95
N PHE A 225 -20.84 -33.55 41.79
CA PHE A 225 -21.13 -33.31 43.19
C PHE A 225 -21.48 -31.83 43.35
N VAL A 226 -22.72 -31.55 43.77
CA VAL A 226 -23.23 -30.18 43.93
C VAL A 226 -23.66 -29.98 45.38
N THR A 227 -23.15 -28.92 45.99
CA THR A 227 -23.62 -28.33 47.25
C THR A 227 -24.02 -26.87 47.00
N SER A 228 -24.61 -26.19 47.99
CA SER A 228 -25.12 -24.83 47.87
C SER A 228 -24.11 -23.84 47.28
N ASP A 229 -22.83 -23.93 47.68
CA ASP A 229 -21.78 -22.97 47.30
C ASP A 229 -20.58 -23.63 46.63
N TYR A 230 -20.62 -24.94 46.35
CA TYR A 230 -19.48 -25.67 45.78
C TYR A 230 -19.91 -26.81 44.87
N LYS A 231 -19.30 -26.86 43.68
CA LYS A 231 -19.52 -27.88 42.67
C LYS A 231 -18.20 -28.55 42.31
N ILE A 232 -18.13 -29.88 42.43
CA ILE A 232 -17.03 -30.69 41.92
C ILE A 232 -17.60 -31.53 40.77
N GLU A 233 -17.09 -31.35 39.56
CA GLU A 233 -17.52 -32.12 38.38
C GLU A 233 -16.40 -32.99 37.89
N TRP A 234 -16.71 -34.26 37.65
CA TRP A 234 -15.76 -35.17 37.08
C TRP A 234 -16.39 -35.88 35.90
N ASN A 235 -16.05 -35.36 34.73
CA ASN A 235 -16.62 -35.80 33.49
C ASN A 235 -15.55 -35.91 32.40
N ILE A 236 -15.83 -36.71 31.37
CA ILE A 236 -14.95 -36.89 30.22
C ILE A 236 -14.90 -35.60 29.38
N SER A 237 -15.97 -34.80 29.39
CA SER A 237 -16.05 -33.52 28.68
C SER A 237 -14.99 -32.51 29.13
N ASP A 238 -14.56 -32.54 30.39
CA ASP A 238 -13.50 -31.69 30.95
C ASP A 238 -12.13 -32.07 30.42
N TYR A 239 -11.87 -33.38 30.22
CA TYR A 239 -10.63 -33.82 29.58
C TYR A 239 -10.57 -33.39 28.12
N ILE A 240 -11.68 -33.52 27.40
CA ILE A 240 -11.78 -33.05 26.02
C ILE A 240 -11.57 -31.54 25.97
N SER A 241 -12.19 -30.79 26.88
CA SER A 241 -12.07 -29.32 26.95
C SER A 241 -10.66 -28.87 27.36
N SER A 242 -10.02 -29.59 28.29
CA SER A 242 -8.63 -29.35 28.66
C SER A 242 -7.68 -29.67 27.50
N MET A 243 -7.94 -30.74 26.75
CA MET A 243 -7.14 -31.09 25.57
C MET A 243 -7.33 -30.06 24.44
N GLU A 244 -8.56 -29.59 24.22
CA GLU A 244 -8.91 -28.50 23.30
C GLU A 244 -8.14 -27.23 23.66
N LYS A 245 -8.13 -26.88 24.96
CA LYS A 245 -7.37 -25.73 25.48
C LYS A 245 -5.87 -25.87 25.24
N THR A 246 -5.25 -26.98 25.65
CA THR A 246 -3.80 -27.21 25.47
C THR A 246 -3.40 -27.21 24.00
N MET A 247 -4.22 -27.80 23.13
CA MET A 247 -3.96 -27.84 21.70
C MET A 247 -4.09 -26.44 21.07
N THR A 248 -5.07 -25.65 21.50
CA THR A 248 -5.25 -24.25 21.07
C THR A 248 -4.06 -23.39 21.50
N GLU A 249 -3.61 -23.52 22.74
CA GLU A 249 -2.44 -22.80 23.28
C GLU A 249 -1.15 -23.16 22.52
N THR A 250 -0.90 -24.45 22.31
CA THR A 250 0.28 -24.95 21.56
C THR A 250 0.27 -24.45 20.10
N LEU A 251 -0.92 -24.39 19.49
CA LEU A 251 -1.08 -23.90 18.12
C LEU A 251 -0.82 -22.38 18.05
N ALA A 252 -1.37 -21.62 19.00
CA ALA A 252 -1.16 -20.18 19.10
C ALA A 252 0.33 -19.84 19.28
N GLU A 253 1.04 -20.60 20.11
CA GLU A 253 2.48 -20.45 20.32
C GLU A 253 3.27 -20.73 19.03
N LYS A 254 3.00 -21.86 18.34
CA LYS A 254 3.70 -22.19 17.08
C LYS A 254 3.42 -21.21 15.95
N ILE A 255 2.22 -20.63 15.87
CA ILE A 255 1.89 -19.58 14.89
C ILE A 255 2.65 -18.28 15.21
N LYS A 256 2.76 -17.92 16.49
CA LYS A 256 3.47 -16.71 16.94
C LYS A 256 4.99 -16.80 16.71
N VAL A 257 5.60 -17.95 16.97
CA VAL A 257 7.05 -18.17 16.74
C VAL A 257 7.41 -18.03 15.26
N LYS A 258 6.63 -18.65 14.35
CA LYS A 258 6.88 -18.52 12.90
C LYS A 258 6.64 -17.12 12.34
N THR A 259 5.70 -16.37 12.90
CA THR A 259 5.47 -14.97 12.51
C THR A 259 6.68 -14.11 12.86
N THR A 260 7.35 -14.41 13.98
CA THR A 260 8.56 -13.69 14.41
C THR A 260 9.79 -14.05 13.56
N GLU A 261 9.94 -15.32 13.19
CA GLU A 261 11.06 -15.78 12.34
C GLU A 261 10.93 -15.30 10.88
N GLY A 262 9.71 -15.22 10.34
CA GLY A 262 9.45 -14.76 8.96
C GLY A 262 9.53 -13.26 8.73
N ILE A 263 9.65 -12.45 9.80
CA ILE A 263 9.86 -10.98 9.71
C ILE A 263 11.38 -10.64 9.70
N ILE A 264 12.25 -11.60 10.02
CA ILE A 264 13.70 -11.39 10.20
C ILE A 264 14.51 -11.85 8.96
N GLN A 265 13.89 -12.47 7.96
CA GLN A 265 14.50 -12.82 6.66
C GLN A 265 13.91 -11.99 5.52
#